data_AF-A0A2T4GQ13-F1
#
_entry.id   AF-A0A2T4GQ13-F1
#
_cell.length_a   1.000
_cell.length_b   1.000
_cell.length_c   1.000
_cell.angle_alpha   90.00
_cell.angle_beta   90.00
_cell.angle_gamma   90.00
#
_symmetry.space_group_name_H-M   'P 1'
#
loop_
_entity.id
_entity.type
_entity.pdbx_description
1 polymer ?
#
loop_
_entity_poly.entity_id
_entity_poly.type
_entity_poly.pdbx_seq_one_letter_code
_entity_poly.pdbx_strand_id
1 'polypeptide(L)'
;MTSRPSVVGPDAGPEAPYPLHMEGKVISGFGRAWYPYRQPPVDEAMTPWISDMASGVYFGYASLALPSEHPDAPSSASSNAAPQSGTEDALLSAEAPANPPSTSSPCAEVHVLHKFTADFYDVPMRLLILGFIREEKDYKSLEALIEDINFDCEVAKNSLAREAWAPEKGRVISGKDVGGHLDVQWLVRDA
;
A
#
# COMPACT_ATOMS: atom_id res chain seq x y z
N MET A 1 -1.68 23.39 -19.63
CA MET A 1 -1.86 22.57 -18.41
C MET A 1 -1.54 21.14 -18.80
N THR A 2 -0.42 20.60 -18.36
CA THR A 2 -0.10 19.18 -18.54
C THR A 2 -1.00 18.38 -17.60
N SER A 3 -1.89 17.56 -18.14
CA SER A 3 -2.72 16.65 -17.35
C SER A 3 -1.83 15.67 -16.59
N ARG A 4 -2.21 15.32 -15.36
CA ARG A 4 -1.52 14.29 -14.58
C ARG A 4 -1.49 12.97 -15.36
N PRO A 5 -0.38 12.22 -15.36
CA PRO A 5 -0.31 10.96 -16.08
C PRO A 5 -1.23 9.91 -15.45
N SER A 6 -1.78 9.01 -16.26
CA SER A 6 -2.66 7.92 -15.81
C SER A 6 -1.90 6.66 -15.36
N VAL A 7 -0.57 6.63 -15.56
CA VAL A 7 0.38 5.59 -15.16
C VAL A 7 1.69 6.27 -14.74
N VAL A 8 2.38 5.73 -13.75
CA VAL A 8 3.69 6.21 -13.28
C VAL A 8 4.75 5.12 -13.29
N GLY A 9 6.02 5.50 -13.39
CA GLY A 9 7.15 4.56 -13.47
C GLY A 9 7.33 3.91 -14.85
N PRO A 10 8.52 3.37 -15.14
CA PRO A 10 8.85 2.82 -16.45
C PRO A 10 8.20 1.46 -16.71
N ASP A 11 8.07 1.08 -17.98
CA ASP A 11 7.44 -0.18 -18.36
C ASP A 11 8.27 -1.42 -17.95
N ALA A 12 9.57 -1.24 -17.73
CA ALA A 12 10.48 -2.30 -17.30
C ALA A 12 10.30 -2.74 -15.84
N GLY A 13 9.51 -2.02 -15.04
CA GLY A 13 9.27 -2.32 -13.63
C GLY A 13 9.71 -1.20 -12.67
N PRO A 14 9.62 -1.44 -11.36
CA PRO A 14 10.16 -0.53 -10.35
C PRO A 14 11.67 -0.31 -10.53
N GLU A 15 12.13 0.92 -10.32
CA GLU A 15 13.56 1.28 -10.32
C GLU A 15 13.99 1.73 -8.92
N ALA A 16 15.30 1.71 -8.66
CA ALA A 16 15.85 2.15 -7.37
C ALA A 16 15.30 3.54 -6.97
N PRO A 17 14.86 3.73 -5.72
CA PRO A 17 15.10 2.87 -4.56
C PRO A 17 14.06 1.75 -4.34
N TYR A 18 13.10 1.55 -5.25
CA TYR A 18 12.06 0.53 -5.12
C TYR A 18 12.56 -0.86 -5.55
N PRO A 19 11.99 -1.95 -5.00
CA PRO A 19 10.92 -1.98 -3.99
C PRO A 19 11.40 -1.64 -2.57
N LEU A 20 10.56 -0.93 -1.81
CA LEU A 20 10.79 -0.67 -0.39
C LEU A 20 9.84 -1.52 0.47
N HIS A 21 10.34 -1.99 1.59
CA HIS A 21 9.65 -2.93 2.49
C HIS A 21 9.29 -2.27 3.81
N MET A 22 8.07 -2.49 4.27
CA MET A 22 7.58 -1.97 5.55
C MET A 22 6.61 -2.97 6.20
N GLU A 23 6.73 -3.23 7.50
CA GLU A 23 5.84 -4.14 8.24
C GLU A 23 5.45 -3.58 9.60
N GLY A 24 4.29 -3.97 10.11
CA GLY A 24 3.73 -3.44 11.34
C GLY A 24 2.31 -3.92 11.59
N LYS A 25 1.75 -3.57 12.74
CA LYS A 25 0.35 -3.88 13.04
C LYS A 25 -0.55 -2.75 12.55
N VAL A 26 -1.71 -3.09 12.02
CA VAL A 26 -2.75 -2.11 11.68
C VAL A 26 -3.28 -1.48 12.96
N ILE A 27 -3.22 -0.15 13.04
CA ILE A 27 -3.82 0.62 14.13
C ILE A 27 -4.93 1.51 13.62
N SER A 28 -5.79 1.95 14.55
CA SER A 28 -6.77 3.01 14.33
C SER A 28 -6.07 4.29 13.86
N GLY A 29 -6.51 4.84 12.72
CA GLY A 29 -6.11 6.17 12.26
C GLY A 29 -6.77 7.30 13.05
N PHE A 30 -6.52 8.56 12.66
CA PHE A 30 -7.11 9.75 13.31
C PHE A 30 -8.59 10.01 12.94
N GLY A 31 -9.41 8.96 12.82
CA GLY A 31 -10.86 9.09 12.66
C GLY A 31 -11.31 9.82 11.38
N ARG A 32 -10.48 9.88 10.33
CA ARG A 32 -10.90 10.38 9.02
C ARG A 32 -11.63 9.27 8.29
N ALA A 33 -12.94 9.41 8.13
CA ALA A 33 -13.88 8.38 7.63
C ALA A 33 -13.53 7.71 6.28
N TRP A 34 -12.54 8.21 5.55
CA TRP A 34 -12.14 7.76 4.21
C TRP A 34 -10.79 7.01 4.20
N TYR A 35 -9.97 7.09 5.27
CA TYR A 35 -8.73 6.33 5.47
C TYR A 35 -8.77 5.65 6.85
N PRO A 36 -9.44 4.48 6.96
CA PRO A 36 -9.66 3.86 8.27
C PRO A 36 -8.39 3.29 8.92
N TYR A 37 -7.34 3.00 8.14
CA TYR A 37 -6.19 2.23 8.61
C TYR A 37 -4.89 3.04 8.59
N ARG A 38 -4.21 3.10 9.73
CA ARG A 38 -2.84 3.60 9.85
C ARG A 38 -1.90 2.45 10.16
N GLN A 39 -0.67 2.55 9.69
CA GLN A 39 0.43 1.80 10.25
C GLN A 39 1.21 2.75 11.18
N PRO A 40 1.38 2.41 12.47
CA PRO A 40 2.09 3.26 13.42
C PRO A 40 3.55 3.45 12.97
N PRO A 41 4.27 4.42 13.59
CA PRO A 41 5.65 4.69 13.25
C PRO A 41 6.44 3.39 13.18
N VAL A 42 6.98 3.19 11.99
CA VAL A 42 7.77 2.04 11.66
C VAL A 42 9.03 2.11 12.49
N ASP A 43 9.50 0.97 12.97
CA ASP A 43 10.81 0.90 13.61
C ASP A 43 11.86 1.52 12.67
N GLU A 44 12.49 2.61 13.11
CA GLU A 44 13.50 3.34 12.34
C GLU A 44 14.67 2.42 11.94
N ALA A 45 14.93 1.35 12.72
CA ALA A 45 15.90 0.33 12.37
C ALA A 45 15.46 -0.52 11.16
N MET A 46 14.16 -0.68 10.94
CA MET A 46 13.59 -1.47 9.85
C MET A 46 13.32 -0.62 8.60
N THR A 47 13.05 0.68 8.76
CA THR A 47 12.84 1.60 7.64
C THR A 47 13.67 2.87 7.77
N PRO A 48 15.01 2.78 7.73
CA PRO A 48 15.87 3.96 7.81
C PRO A 48 15.64 4.94 6.64
N TRP A 49 15.11 4.44 5.53
CA TRP A 49 14.79 5.21 4.33
C TRP A 49 13.61 6.17 4.49
N ILE A 50 12.73 5.96 5.49
CA ILE A 50 11.45 6.71 5.57
C ILE A 50 11.68 8.20 5.87
N SER A 51 12.75 8.53 6.58
CA SER A 51 13.14 9.90 6.92
C SER A 51 13.66 10.68 5.71
N ASP A 52 14.19 9.99 4.69
CA ASP A 52 14.73 10.59 3.48
C ASP A 52 13.71 10.67 2.33
N MET A 53 12.52 10.10 2.52
CA MET A 53 11.46 10.10 1.50
C MET A 53 10.71 11.43 1.43
N ALA A 54 10.33 11.80 0.21
CA ALA A 54 9.47 12.96 -0.02
C ALA A 54 8.07 12.75 0.57
N SER A 55 7.45 13.83 1.08
CA SER A 55 6.03 13.77 1.47
C SER A 55 5.18 13.55 0.23
N GLY A 56 4.24 12.61 0.28
CA GLY A 56 3.31 12.41 -0.82
C GLY A 56 2.69 11.03 -0.90
N VAL A 57 2.19 10.73 -2.10
CA VAL A 57 1.43 9.51 -2.38
C VAL A 57 2.32 8.51 -3.12
N TYR A 58 2.40 7.33 -2.56
CA TYR A 58 3.09 6.15 -3.05
C TYR A 58 2.08 5.03 -3.32
N PHE A 59 2.51 4.01 -4.06
CA PHE A 59 1.68 2.86 -4.37
C PHE A 59 2.48 1.58 -4.36
N GLY A 60 1.78 0.46 -4.20
CA GLY A 60 2.39 -0.85 -4.19
C GLY A 60 1.40 -1.92 -3.75
N TYR A 61 1.92 -2.95 -3.11
CA TYR A 61 1.12 -4.06 -2.61
C TYR A 61 1.12 -4.13 -1.09
N ALA A 62 0.00 -4.54 -0.52
CA ALA A 62 -0.12 -4.94 0.87
C ALA A 62 -0.31 -6.46 0.99
N SER A 63 -0.01 -6.98 2.16
CA SER A 63 -0.45 -8.31 2.59
C SER A 63 -0.85 -8.25 4.06
N LEU A 64 -2.03 -8.81 4.34
CA LEU A 64 -2.60 -8.89 5.68
C LEU A 64 -2.62 -10.35 6.15
N ALA A 65 -2.21 -10.56 7.40
CA ALA A 65 -2.33 -11.85 8.08
C ALA A 65 -3.69 -11.95 8.81
N LEU A 66 -4.78 -11.94 8.06
CA LEU A 66 -6.14 -11.99 8.62
C LEU A 66 -6.35 -13.26 9.47
N PRO A 67 -6.94 -13.14 10.67
CA PRO A 67 -7.27 -14.30 11.49
C PRO A 67 -8.35 -15.15 10.82
N SER A 68 -8.38 -16.46 11.10
CA SER A 68 -9.32 -17.41 10.49
C SER A 68 -10.81 -17.08 10.71
N GLU A 69 -11.10 -16.30 11.75
CA GLU A 69 -12.42 -15.83 12.13
C GLU A 69 -12.88 -14.61 11.31
N HIS A 70 -11.97 -13.95 10.59
CA HIS A 70 -12.29 -12.80 9.76
C HIS A 70 -13.11 -13.24 8.53
N PRO A 71 -14.21 -12.55 8.17
CA PRO A 71 -15.08 -12.96 7.06
C PRO A 71 -14.36 -12.98 5.70
N ASP A 72 -13.35 -12.12 5.53
CA ASP A 72 -12.52 -12.07 4.32
C ASP A 72 -11.23 -12.89 4.42
N ALA A 73 -11.07 -13.71 5.46
CA ALA A 73 -9.91 -14.60 5.55
C ALA A 73 -9.92 -15.59 4.37
N PRO A 74 -8.76 -15.86 3.77
CA PRO A 74 -8.66 -16.83 2.69
C PRO A 74 -9.17 -18.19 3.20
N SER A 75 -10.23 -18.69 2.58
CA SER A 75 -10.85 -19.96 2.98
C SER A 75 -9.83 -21.09 2.79
N SER A 76 -9.47 -21.81 3.87
CA SER A 76 -8.63 -23.03 3.85
C SER A 76 -9.27 -24.22 3.11
N ALA A 77 -10.07 -23.95 2.08
CA ALA A 77 -10.77 -24.94 1.28
C ALA A 77 -10.00 -25.21 -0.02
N SER A 78 -8.77 -25.74 0.09
CA SER A 78 -8.23 -26.84 -0.73
C SER A 78 -6.70 -26.88 -0.70
N SER A 79 -6.18 -28.08 -0.43
CA SER A 79 -4.77 -28.52 -0.41
C SER A 79 -3.99 -28.23 0.89
N ASN A 80 -3.13 -29.17 1.27
CA ASN A 80 -2.23 -29.16 2.44
C ASN A 80 -1.14 -28.06 2.36
N ALA A 81 -1.49 -26.86 1.91
CA ALA A 81 -0.62 -25.70 1.87
C ALA A 81 -0.89 -24.81 3.10
N ALA A 82 0.19 -24.23 3.64
CA ALA A 82 0.18 -23.24 4.72
C ALA A 82 -0.85 -22.12 4.47
N PRO A 83 -1.32 -21.41 5.52
CA PRO A 83 -2.24 -20.28 5.37
C PRO A 83 -1.72 -19.32 4.29
N GLN A 84 -2.43 -19.22 3.17
CA GLN A 84 -2.00 -18.37 2.05
C GLN A 84 -2.37 -16.93 2.36
N SER A 85 -1.40 -16.13 2.85
CA SER A 85 -1.54 -14.67 2.86
C SER A 85 -1.73 -14.17 1.41
N GLY A 86 -2.83 -13.47 1.16
CA GLY A 86 -3.09 -12.82 -0.12
C GLY A 86 -2.22 -11.59 -0.33
N THR A 87 -1.99 -11.23 -1.59
CA THR A 87 -1.46 -9.91 -1.98
C THR A 87 -2.62 -9.04 -2.45
N GLU A 88 -2.58 -7.74 -2.16
CA GLU A 88 -3.64 -6.80 -2.55
C GLU A 88 -3.08 -5.44 -2.93
N ASP A 89 -3.74 -4.77 -3.88
CA ASP A 89 -3.34 -3.42 -4.28
C ASP A 89 -3.52 -2.44 -3.10
N ALA A 90 -2.48 -1.66 -2.82
CA ALA A 90 -2.48 -0.67 -1.76
C ALA A 90 -1.96 0.69 -2.25
N LEU A 91 -2.65 1.74 -1.80
CA LEU A 91 -2.12 3.10 -1.83
C LEU A 91 -1.54 3.43 -0.48
N LEU A 92 -0.40 4.11 -0.50
CA LEU A 92 0.25 4.58 0.70
C LEU A 92 0.42 6.09 0.62
N SER A 93 -0.20 6.81 1.53
CA SER A 93 0.10 8.24 1.75
C SER A 93 1.11 8.32 2.89
N ALA A 94 2.32 8.79 2.59
CA ALA A 94 3.32 9.05 3.61
C ALA A 94 3.28 10.54 3.99
N GLU A 95 3.14 10.82 5.29
CA GLU A 95 3.28 12.17 5.83
C GLU A 95 4.77 12.39 6.21
N ALA A 96 5.39 13.46 5.72
CA ALA A 96 6.77 13.77 6.07
C ALA A 96 6.94 14.09 7.57
N PRO A 97 8.13 13.82 8.15
CA PRO A 97 8.47 14.37 9.46
C PRO A 97 8.46 15.91 9.38
N ALA A 98 7.71 16.56 10.27
CA ALA A 98 7.66 18.02 10.28
C ALA A 98 9.05 18.59 10.59
N ASN A 99 9.41 19.70 9.93
CA ASN A 99 10.65 20.43 10.19
C ASN A 99 10.30 21.87 10.64
N PRO A 100 10.66 22.33 11.86
CA PRO A 100 11.57 21.69 12.82
C PRO A 100 10.94 20.43 13.42
N PRO A 101 11.74 19.47 13.91
CA PRO A 101 11.25 18.17 14.37
C PRO A 101 10.17 18.36 15.44
N SER A 102 8.91 18.21 15.06
CA SER A 102 7.89 17.80 16.01
C SER A 102 8.25 16.38 16.43
N THR A 103 7.93 16.01 17.66
CA THR A 103 8.12 14.64 18.19
C THR A 103 7.29 13.57 17.45
N SER A 104 6.77 13.87 16.25
CA SER A 104 6.03 12.95 15.40
C SER A 104 7.01 12.14 14.55
N SER A 105 7.22 10.89 14.93
CA SER A 105 7.87 9.90 14.10
C SER A 105 7.19 9.81 12.71
N PRO A 106 7.95 9.59 11.63
CA PRO A 106 7.39 9.42 10.29
C PRO A 106 6.33 8.31 10.31
N CYS A 107 5.17 8.59 9.72
CA CYS A 107 4.01 7.70 9.75
C CYS A 107 3.45 7.54 8.35
N ALA A 108 2.98 6.33 8.05
CA ALA A 108 2.39 5.98 6.78
C ALA A 108 0.90 5.69 6.98
N GLU A 109 0.04 6.41 6.26
CA GLU A 109 -1.38 6.10 6.13
C GLU A 109 -1.60 5.19 4.92
N VAL A 110 -2.29 4.08 5.12
CA VAL A 110 -2.45 3.06 4.08
C VAL A 110 -3.92 2.96 3.70
N HIS A 111 -4.21 3.11 2.42
CA HIS A 111 -5.51 2.83 1.84
C HIS A 111 -5.42 1.57 0.99
N VAL A 112 -5.83 0.45 1.58
CA VAL A 112 -5.94 -0.82 0.87
C VAL A 112 -7.15 -0.76 -0.07
N LEU A 113 -6.94 -1.05 -1.36
CA LEU A 113 -7.99 -0.90 -2.38
C LEU A 113 -9.01 -2.04 -2.36
N HIS A 114 -8.67 -3.16 -1.73
CA HIS A 114 -9.62 -4.23 -1.46
C HIS A 114 -10.69 -3.77 -0.47
N LYS A 115 -11.96 -4.10 -0.75
CA LYS A 115 -13.09 -3.76 0.11
C LYS A 115 -13.37 -4.88 1.09
N PHE A 116 -12.81 -4.78 2.28
CA PHE A 116 -13.11 -5.69 3.38
C PHE A 116 -14.54 -5.53 3.89
N THR A 117 -15.12 -6.65 4.34
CA THR A 117 -16.46 -6.71 4.93
C THR A 117 -16.44 -6.52 6.45
N ALA A 118 -15.27 -6.57 7.07
CA ALA A 118 -15.03 -6.26 8.47
C ALA A 118 -13.70 -5.51 8.67
N ASP A 119 -13.55 -4.90 9.84
CA ASP A 119 -12.30 -4.25 10.23
C ASP A 119 -11.22 -5.28 10.60
N PHE A 120 -9.96 -4.94 10.35
CA PHE A 120 -8.80 -5.80 10.60
C PHE A 120 -7.74 -5.11 11.49
N TYR A 121 -8.17 -4.41 12.53
CA TYR A 121 -7.25 -3.83 13.52
C TYR A 121 -6.38 -4.90 14.20
N ASP A 122 -5.19 -4.50 14.62
CA ASP A 122 -4.16 -5.35 15.24
C ASP A 122 -3.61 -6.50 14.37
N VAL A 123 -4.11 -6.61 13.13
CA VAL A 123 -3.60 -7.57 12.14
C VAL A 123 -2.21 -7.13 11.66
N PRO A 124 -1.23 -8.07 11.60
CA PRO A 124 0.04 -7.81 10.93
C PRO A 124 -0.17 -7.48 9.45
N MET A 125 0.37 -6.35 9.03
CA MET A 125 0.39 -5.88 7.65
C MET A 125 1.84 -5.73 7.17
N ARG A 126 2.08 -6.15 5.93
CA ARG A 126 3.31 -5.87 5.20
C ARG A 126 2.99 -5.05 3.96
N LEU A 127 3.93 -4.20 3.58
CA LEU A 127 3.82 -3.29 2.46
C LEU A 127 5.07 -3.39 1.59
N LEU A 128 4.83 -3.51 0.30
CA LEU A 128 5.82 -3.51 -0.76
C LEU A 128 5.56 -2.26 -1.61
N ILE A 129 6.31 -1.19 -1.35
CA ILE A 129 6.16 0.10 -2.02
C ILE A 129 6.97 0.07 -3.32
N LEU A 130 6.32 0.39 -4.45
CA LEU A 130 6.89 0.21 -5.78
C LEU A 130 7.14 1.52 -6.52
N GLY A 131 6.51 2.61 -6.11
CA GLY A 131 6.68 3.87 -6.80
C GLY A 131 5.97 5.04 -6.15
N PHE A 132 6.24 6.22 -6.70
CA PHE A 132 5.69 7.50 -6.28
C PHE A 132 4.69 8.03 -7.32
N ILE A 133 3.54 8.50 -6.86
CA ILE A 133 2.49 9.09 -7.71
C ILE A 133 2.65 10.61 -7.77
N ARG A 134 2.76 11.27 -6.61
CA ARG A 134 2.80 12.74 -6.51
C ARG A 134 3.22 13.22 -5.14
N GLU A 135 3.71 14.46 -5.08
CA GLU A 135 3.91 15.20 -3.84
C GLU A 135 2.58 15.46 -3.12
N GLU A 136 2.68 15.72 -1.82
CA GLU A 136 1.60 16.26 -1.02
C GLU A 136 1.06 17.56 -1.61
N LYS A 137 -0.25 17.78 -1.49
CA LYS A 137 -0.92 18.95 -2.06
C LYS A 137 -1.84 19.59 -1.03
N ASP A 138 -1.86 20.91 -1.04
CA ASP A 138 -2.86 21.70 -0.33
C ASP A 138 -4.16 21.76 -1.13
N TYR A 139 -5.27 21.37 -0.49
CA TYR A 139 -6.60 21.40 -1.09
C TYR A 139 -7.43 22.54 -0.55
N LYS A 140 -8.12 23.26 -1.45
CA LYS A 140 -9.04 24.34 -1.10
C LYS A 140 -10.45 23.85 -0.76
N SER A 141 -10.77 22.59 -1.07
CA SER A 141 -12.04 21.96 -0.72
C SER A 141 -11.88 20.46 -0.53
N LEU A 142 -12.84 19.84 0.18
CA LEU A 142 -12.87 18.40 0.41
C LEU A 142 -13.09 17.64 -0.90
N GLU A 143 -13.90 18.18 -1.81
CA GLU A 143 -14.20 17.56 -3.10
C GLU A 143 -12.95 17.45 -3.97
N ALA A 144 -12.11 18.49 -4.00
CA ALA A 144 -10.86 18.47 -4.74
C ALA A 144 -9.86 17.44 -4.18
N LEU A 145 -9.84 17.26 -2.85
CA LEU A 145 -9.05 16.21 -2.20
C LEU A 145 -9.55 14.82 -2.60
N ILE A 146 -10.86 14.59 -2.53
CA ILE A 146 -11.48 13.31 -2.90
C ILE A 146 -11.23 12.99 -4.38
N GLU A 147 -11.35 13.98 -5.26
CA GLU A 147 -11.10 13.80 -6.69
C GLU A 147 -9.66 13.35 -6.95
N ASP A 148 -8.68 14.01 -6.33
CA ASP A 148 -7.27 13.66 -6.50
C ASP A 148 -6.94 12.28 -5.91
N ILE A 149 -7.52 11.90 -4.76
CA ILE A 149 -7.36 10.57 -4.16
C ILE A 149 -7.93 9.49 -5.08
N ASN A 150 -9.14 9.69 -5.61
CA ASN A 150 -9.73 8.74 -6.55
C ASN A 150 -8.86 8.59 -7.80
N PHE A 151 -8.29 9.70 -8.29
CA PHE A 151 -7.35 9.64 -9.40
C PHE A 151 -6.05 8.90 -9.02
N ASP A 152 -5.53 9.09 -7.79
CA ASP A 152 -4.38 8.34 -7.28
C ASP A 152 -4.66 6.83 -7.27
N CYS A 153 -5.87 6.40 -6.86
CA CYS A 153 -6.32 5.01 -6.94
C CYS A 153 -6.28 4.46 -8.37
N GLU A 154 -6.79 5.22 -9.34
CA GLU A 154 -6.79 4.78 -10.73
C GLU A 154 -5.37 4.71 -11.29
N VAL A 155 -4.49 5.67 -10.95
CA VAL A 155 -3.08 5.64 -11.34
C VAL A 155 -2.38 4.41 -10.76
N ALA A 156 -2.59 4.08 -9.49
CA ALA A 156 -2.01 2.89 -8.87
C ALA A 156 -2.47 1.61 -9.57
N LYS A 157 -3.79 1.42 -9.74
CA LYS A 157 -4.34 0.26 -10.45
C LYS A 157 -3.77 0.10 -11.84
N ASN A 158 -3.72 1.20 -12.61
CA ASN A 158 -3.19 1.17 -13.97
C ASN A 158 -1.69 0.86 -14.00
N SER A 159 -0.93 1.39 -13.04
CA SER A 159 0.52 1.18 -12.96
C SER A 159 0.87 -0.25 -12.55
N LEU A 160 0.14 -0.82 -11.59
CA LEU A 160 0.27 -2.20 -11.11
C LEU A 160 -0.24 -3.24 -12.11
N ALA A 161 -1.18 -2.87 -12.98
CA ALA A 161 -1.71 -3.73 -14.04
C ALA A 161 -0.75 -3.95 -15.24
N ARG A 162 0.55 -3.79 -15.04
CA ARG A 162 1.61 -4.00 -16.04
C ARG A 162 2.45 -5.22 -15.67
N GLU A 163 2.95 -5.93 -16.66
CA GLU A 163 3.61 -7.23 -16.47
C GLU A 163 4.82 -7.19 -15.51
N ALA A 164 5.68 -6.16 -15.61
CA ALA A 164 6.83 -5.99 -14.72
C ALA A 164 6.47 -5.42 -13.33
N TRP A 165 5.21 -5.03 -13.13
CA TRP A 165 4.70 -4.43 -11.90
C TRP A 165 3.73 -5.35 -11.16
N ALA A 166 3.21 -6.38 -11.83
CA ALA A 166 2.30 -7.36 -11.26
C ALA A 166 3.06 -8.62 -10.81
N PRO A 167 2.63 -9.29 -9.73
CA PRO A 167 3.13 -10.61 -9.39
C PRO A 167 2.54 -11.69 -10.32
N GLU A 168 2.91 -12.94 -10.06
CA GLU A 168 2.32 -14.10 -10.74
C GLU A 168 0.79 -14.15 -10.55
N LYS A 169 0.08 -14.76 -11.52
CA LYS A 169 -1.37 -14.89 -11.49
C LYS A 169 -1.88 -15.55 -10.21
N GLY A 170 -3.01 -15.07 -9.71
CA GLY A 170 -3.67 -15.62 -8.53
C GLY A 170 -3.00 -15.26 -7.20
N ARG A 171 -1.97 -14.40 -7.20
CA ARG A 171 -1.41 -13.80 -5.98
C ARG A 171 -2.22 -12.59 -5.51
N VAL A 172 -2.85 -11.87 -6.43
CA VAL A 172 -3.56 -10.61 -6.17
C VAL A 172 -5.06 -10.86 -6.06
N ILE A 173 -5.67 -10.41 -4.95
CA ILE A 173 -7.11 -10.57 -4.70
C ILE A 173 -7.94 -9.40 -5.27
N SER A 174 -7.33 -8.22 -5.41
CA SER A 174 -7.99 -7.00 -5.86
C SER A 174 -7.20 -6.36 -7.00
N GLY A 175 -7.90 -5.92 -8.05
CA GLY A 175 -7.26 -5.32 -9.22
C GLY A 175 -7.28 -6.23 -10.45
N LYS A 176 -6.46 -5.91 -11.45
CA LYS A 176 -6.38 -6.71 -12.68
C LYS A 176 -5.38 -7.85 -12.48
N ASP A 177 -5.85 -9.09 -12.60
CA ASP A 177 -4.99 -10.29 -12.56
C ASP A 177 -4.16 -10.39 -13.85
N VAL A 178 -3.03 -9.68 -13.84
CA VAL A 178 -2.02 -9.73 -14.88
C VAL A 178 -0.99 -10.76 -14.46
N GLY A 179 -0.64 -11.70 -15.34
CA GLY A 179 0.41 -12.67 -15.07
C GLY A 179 1.78 -12.04 -15.22
N GLY A 180 2.19 -11.29 -14.20
CA GLY A 180 3.48 -10.61 -14.18
C GLY A 180 4.58 -11.45 -13.52
N HIS A 181 5.71 -10.79 -13.29
CA HIS A 181 6.94 -11.40 -12.77
C HIS A 181 7.60 -10.56 -11.66
N LEU A 182 6.84 -9.65 -11.03
CA LEU A 182 7.31 -8.95 -9.84
C LEU A 182 7.56 -9.95 -8.71
N ASP A 183 8.75 -9.89 -8.11
CA ASP A 183 9.06 -10.67 -6.92
C ASP A 183 8.34 -10.10 -5.70
N VAL A 184 7.47 -10.92 -5.09
CA VAL A 184 6.70 -10.60 -3.90
C VAL A 184 6.98 -11.57 -2.74
N GLN A 185 8.07 -12.35 -2.79
CA GLN A 185 8.36 -13.37 -1.77
C GLN A 185 8.47 -12.80 -0.35
N TRP A 186 9.08 -11.62 -0.20
CA TRP A 186 9.16 -10.95 1.10
C TRP A 186 7.78 -10.56 1.63
N LEU A 187 6.88 -10.15 0.75
CA LEU A 187 5.54 -9.67 1.12
C LEU A 187 4.68 -10.81 1.68
N VAL A 188 4.73 -12.00 1.05
CA VAL A 188 3.89 -13.17 1.38
C VAL A 188 4.54 -14.20 2.30
N ARG A 189 5.71 -13.89 2.90
CA ARG A 189 6.42 -14.81 3.80
C ARG A 189 5.57 -15.19 5.03
N ASP A 190 5.79 -16.37 5.59
CA ASP A 190 5.19 -16.71 6.88
C ASP A 190 5.66 -15.72 7.97
N ALA A 191 4.80 -15.44 8.95
CA ALA A 191 5.09 -14.54 10.06
C ALA A 191 6.02 -15.17 11.11
#